data_AF-A0A2J6I840-F1
#
_entry.id   AF-A0A2J6I840-F1
#
_cell.length_a   1.000
_cell.length_b   1.000
_cell.length_c   1.000
_cell.angle_alpha   90.00
_cell.angle_beta   90.00
_cell.angle_gamma   90.00
#
_symmetry.space_group_name_H-M   'P 1'
#
loop_
_entity.id
_entity.type
_entity.pdbx_description
1 polymer ?
#
loop_
_entity_poly.entity_id
_entity_poly.type
_entity_poly.pdbx_seq_one_letter_code
_entity_poly.pdbx_strand_id
1 'polypeptide(L)'
;MKILNYLSAIVFVAIISFTITACSENPTENCEQQDMNEILNCGVEKNVEVCCETGASCVYTYNGTDYPDNQQGLNDLADALGCDYKSAEVGDSQKQLIIKSLIELKDKARLGDIE
;
A
#
# COMPACT_ATOMS: atom_id res chain seq x y z
N MET A 1 -33.17 10.10 52.93
CA MET A 1 -33.23 10.26 51.45
C MET A 1 -31.80 10.31 50.93
N LYS A 2 -31.32 9.16 50.43
CA LYS A 2 -30.81 8.95 49.06
C LYS A 2 -29.62 9.83 48.68
N ILE A 3 -28.45 9.34 49.12
CA ILE A 3 -27.13 9.54 48.52
C ILE A 3 -27.23 8.97 47.09
N LEU A 4 -27.04 9.82 46.07
CA LEU A 4 -27.10 9.39 44.67
C LEU A 4 -25.69 9.03 44.18
N ASN A 5 -25.63 7.85 43.59
CA ASN A 5 -24.45 7.10 43.21
C ASN A 5 -23.75 7.67 41.96
N TYR A 6 -22.42 7.56 41.97
CA TYR A 6 -21.52 6.99 40.96
C TYR A 6 -21.96 6.88 39.48
N LEU A 7 -20.92 7.07 38.63
CA LEU A 7 -20.70 6.53 37.29
C LEU A 7 -21.28 7.32 36.11
N SER A 8 -20.38 8.04 35.43
CA SER A 8 -20.36 8.09 33.96
C SER A 8 -18.91 8.27 33.51
N ALA A 9 -18.14 7.19 33.63
CA ALA A 9 -16.94 7.01 32.83
C ALA A 9 -17.43 6.67 31.41
N ILE A 10 -17.38 7.66 30.51
CA ILE A 10 -17.59 7.40 29.08
C ILE A 10 -16.24 6.98 28.52
N VAL A 11 -15.98 5.68 28.61
CA VAL A 11 -14.98 5.00 27.80
C VAL A 11 -15.56 4.91 26.39
N PHE A 12 -15.09 5.75 25.47
CA PHE A 12 -15.29 5.49 24.04
C PHE A 12 -14.35 4.36 23.64
N VAL A 13 -14.80 3.12 23.89
CA VAL A 13 -14.32 1.96 23.16
C VAL A 13 -14.89 2.11 21.75
N ALA A 14 -14.10 2.66 20.83
CA ALA A 14 -14.34 2.44 19.42
C ALA A 14 -14.01 0.96 19.15
N ILE A 15 -15.02 0.12 19.36
CA ILE A 15 -15.05 -1.26 18.86
C ILE A 15 -15.06 -1.12 17.35
N ILE A 16 -13.88 -1.01 16.75
CA ILE A 16 -13.73 -1.29 15.32
C ILE A 16 -14.03 -2.77 15.21
N SER A 17 -15.20 -3.03 14.64
CA SER A 17 -15.68 -4.35 14.31
C SER A 17 -14.72 -4.93 13.30
N PHE A 18 -13.74 -5.70 13.76
CA PHE A 18 -13.08 -6.69 12.92
C PHE A 18 -14.16 -7.70 12.55
N THR A 19 -14.79 -7.48 11.40
CA THR A 19 -15.55 -8.51 10.72
C THR A 19 -14.59 -9.65 10.44
N ILE A 20 -14.70 -10.70 11.24
CA ILE A 20 -14.29 -12.07 10.94
C ILE A 20 -14.84 -12.46 9.56
N THR A 21 -14.09 -12.12 8.51
CA THR A 21 -14.07 -12.95 7.30
C THR A 21 -13.31 -14.21 7.66
N ALA A 22 -13.93 -15.36 7.42
CA ALA A 22 -13.29 -16.65 7.58
C ALA A 22 -11.92 -16.66 6.86
N CYS A 23 -10.83 -16.62 7.62
CA CYS A 23 -9.53 -17.00 7.11
C CYS A 23 -9.56 -18.51 6.88
N SER A 24 -9.99 -18.92 5.69
CA SER A 24 -9.47 -20.11 5.04
C SER A 24 -7.95 -20.09 5.14
N GLU A 25 -7.29 -21.24 5.09
CA GLU A 25 -5.83 -21.36 4.96
C GLU A 25 -5.36 -20.65 3.67
N ASN A 26 -5.29 -19.33 3.70
CA ASN A 26 -4.75 -18.47 2.65
C ASN A 26 -3.24 -18.39 2.87
N PRO A 27 -2.44 -18.40 1.79
CA PRO A 27 -1.02 -18.10 1.92
C PRO A 27 -0.89 -16.79 2.69
N THR A 28 0.06 -16.70 3.62
CA THR A 28 0.35 -15.44 4.33
C THR A 28 0.63 -14.38 3.26
N GLU A 29 -0.32 -13.47 3.09
CA GLU A 29 -0.29 -12.35 2.16
C GLU A 29 0.14 -11.13 2.95
N ASN A 30 1.24 -10.51 2.50
CA ASN A 30 1.77 -9.30 3.09
C ASN A 30 1.56 -8.17 2.08
N CYS A 31 0.88 -7.11 2.51
CA CYS A 31 0.58 -5.95 1.68
C CYS A 31 1.30 -4.72 2.20
N GLU A 32 1.84 -3.90 1.30
CA GLU A 32 2.32 -2.56 1.63
C GLU A 32 1.78 -1.49 0.73
N GLN A 33 1.50 -0.34 1.34
CA GLN A 33 0.95 0.81 0.67
C GLN A 33 1.90 2.01 0.80
N GLN A 34 2.10 2.72 -0.30
CA GLN A 34 2.90 3.94 -0.31
C GLN A 34 2.26 5.00 -1.23
N ASP A 35 2.21 6.24 -0.74
CA ASP A 35 1.92 7.39 -1.60
C ASP A 35 3.13 7.67 -2.49
N MET A 36 3.00 7.34 -3.77
CA MET A 36 4.04 7.59 -4.76
C MET A 36 4.30 9.06 -4.99
N ASN A 37 3.40 9.98 -4.62
CA ASN A 37 3.67 11.41 -4.71
C ASN A 37 4.70 11.89 -3.66
N GLU A 38 5.07 11.08 -2.66
CA GLU A 38 6.19 11.42 -1.77
C GLU A 38 7.53 11.38 -2.52
N ILE A 39 7.67 10.46 -3.47
CA ILE A 39 8.89 10.22 -4.26
C ILE A 39 8.79 10.73 -5.71
N LEU A 40 7.58 10.82 -6.25
CA LEU A 40 7.26 11.30 -7.59
C LEU A 40 6.60 12.68 -7.53
N ASN A 41 6.83 13.51 -8.54
CA ASN A 41 6.19 14.80 -8.70
C ASN A 41 4.87 14.64 -9.47
N CYS A 42 3.86 14.10 -8.80
CA CYS A 42 2.55 13.84 -9.41
C CYS A 42 1.58 15.01 -9.29
N GLY A 43 1.87 15.97 -8.40
CA GLY A 43 0.98 17.09 -8.06
C GLY A 43 -0.26 16.70 -7.24
N VAL A 44 -0.52 15.40 -7.09
CA VAL A 44 -1.65 14.79 -6.35
C VAL A 44 -1.20 13.47 -5.74
N GLU A 45 -1.86 13.01 -4.67
CA GLU A 45 -1.62 11.71 -4.04
C GLU A 45 -1.78 10.55 -5.04
N LYS A 46 -0.89 9.57 -4.94
CA LYS A 46 -0.83 8.37 -5.79
C LYS A 46 -0.57 7.14 -4.93
N ASN A 47 -1.61 6.68 -4.25
CA ASN A 47 -1.51 5.52 -3.38
C ASN A 47 -1.40 4.23 -4.20
N VAL A 48 -0.24 3.59 -4.15
CA VAL A 48 0.00 2.27 -4.71
C VAL A 48 0.08 1.29 -3.56
N GLU A 49 -0.69 0.21 -3.65
CA GLU A 49 -0.59 -0.94 -2.78
C GLU A 49 0.12 -2.07 -3.53
N VAL A 50 0.91 -2.88 -2.84
CA VAL A 50 1.45 -4.13 -3.38
C VAL A 50 1.22 -5.23 -2.37
N CYS A 51 0.59 -6.31 -2.80
CA CYS A 51 0.37 -7.50 -1.98
C CYS A 51 1.17 -8.67 -2.52
N CYS A 52 1.85 -9.37 -1.64
CA CYS A 52 2.70 -10.51 -1.94
C CYS A 52 2.23 -11.74 -1.17
N GLU A 53 1.82 -12.78 -1.89
CA GLU A 53 1.56 -14.08 -1.28
C GLU A 53 2.86 -14.86 -1.08
N THR A 54 2.98 -15.56 0.05
CA THR A 54 4.11 -16.44 0.34
C THR A 54 4.26 -17.53 -0.73
N GLY A 55 5.34 -17.47 -1.51
CA GLY A 55 5.63 -18.43 -2.58
C GLY A 55 4.96 -18.13 -3.93
N ALA A 56 4.27 -16.99 -4.07
CA ALA A 56 3.69 -16.54 -5.34
C ALA A 56 4.25 -15.18 -5.80
N SER A 57 3.77 -14.70 -6.94
CA SER A 57 4.07 -13.37 -7.46
C SER A 57 3.27 -12.30 -6.72
N CYS A 58 3.82 -11.09 -6.62
CA CYS A 58 3.10 -9.96 -6.04
C CYS A 58 2.19 -9.30 -7.07
N VAL A 59 1.17 -8.59 -6.59
CA VAL A 59 0.25 -7.79 -7.41
C VAL A 59 0.26 -6.37 -6.87
N TYR A 60 0.36 -5.40 -7.77
CA TYR A 60 0.25 -3.98 -7.43
C TYR A 60 -1.16 -3.50 -7.73
N THR A 61 -1.74 -2.70 -6.84
CA THR A 61 -3.07 -2.13 -7.00
C THR A 61 -2.98 -0.61 -6.98
N TYR A 62 -3.55 0.03 -8.00
CA TYR A 62 -3.63 1.48 -8.09
C TYR A 62 -4.96 1.91 -8.73
N ASN A 63 -5.68 2.82 -8.08
CA ASN A 63 -7.04 3.25 -8.47
C ASN A 63 -8.01 2.07 -8.75
N GLY A 64 -7.89 0.98 -7.98
CA GLY A 64 -8.71 -0.22 -8.14
C GLY A 64 -8.38 -1.06 -9.39
N THR A 65 -7.25 -0.80 -10.04
CA THR A 65 -6.72 -1.61 -11.14
C THR A 65 -5.50 -2.39 -10.66
N ASP A 66 -5.46 -3.67 -11.01
CA ASP A 66 -4.37 -4.58 -10.64
C ASP A 66 -3.33 -4.67 -11.76
N TYR A 67 -2.06 -4.63 -11.37
CA TYR A 67 -0.91 -4.69 -12.24
C TYR A 67 0.00 -5.85 -11.78
N PRO A 68 0.31 -6.82 -12.65
CA PRO A 68 1.13 -7.96 -12.25
C PRO A 68 2.59 -7.54 -12.01
N ASP A 69 3.29 -8.20 -11.06
CA ASP A 69 4.74 -8.06 -10.84
C ASP A 69 5.57 -8.71 -11.95
N ASN A 70 5.43 -8.18 -13.16
CA ASN A 70 6.27 -8.49 -14.30
C ASN A 70 6.61 -7.18 -15.04
N GLN A 71 7.54 -7.26 -15.99
CA GLN A 71 8.04 -6.06 -16.68
C GLN A 71 6.92 -5.26 -17.36
N GLN A 72 5.94 -5.92 -17.97
CA GLN A 72 4.83 -5.24 -18.63
C GLN A 72 3.93 -4.54 -17.61
N GLY A 73 3.52 -5.24 -16.55
CA GLY A 73 2.66 -4.66 -15.50
C GLY A 73 3.31 -3.49 -14.77
N LEU A 74 4.61 -3.56 -14.50
CA LEU A 74 5.37 -2.45 -13.91
C LEU A 74 5.48 -1.25 -14.85
N ASN A 75 5.65 -1.49 -16.15
CA ASN A 75 5.63 -0.43 -17.15
C ASN A 75 4.24 0.23 -17.25
N ASP A 76 3.18 -0.57 -17.26
CA ASP A 76 1.80 -0.12 -17.36
C ASP A 76 1.39 0.67 -16.10
N LEU A 77 1.82 0.23 -14.91
CA LEU A 77 1.62 0.95 -13.65
C LEU A 77 2.38 2.28 -13.65
N ALA A 78 3.64 2.29 -14.08
CA ALA A 78 4.42 3.52 -14.17
C ALA A 78 3.76 4.54 -15.15
N ASP A 79 3.20 4.06 -16.27
CA ASP A 79 2.45 4.90 -17.20
C ASP A 79 1.12 5.40 -16.59
N ALA A 80 0.42 4.56 -15.82
CA ALA A 80 -0.83 4.92 -15.14
C ALA A 80 -0.64 5.92 -14.00
N LEU A 81 0.51 5.89 -13.33
CA LEU A 81 0.91 6.92 -12.38
C LEU A 81 1.05 8.26 -13.09
N GLY A 82 1.67 8.27 -14.28
CA GLY A 82 1.75 9.44 -15.15
C GLY A 82 2.49 10.61 -14.52
N CYS A 83 3.47 10.33 -13.67
CA CYS A 83 4.22 11.33 -12.91
C CYS A 83 5.67 11.43 -13.36
N ASP A 84 6.28 12.59 -13.15
CA ASP A 84 7.73 12.76 -13.26
C ASP A 84 8.42 12.37 -11.94
N TYR A 85 9.65 11.87 -11.97
CA TYR A 85 10.40 11.59 -10.74
C TYR A 85 10.95 12.90 -10.13
N LYS A 86 10.79 13.14 -8.81
CA LYS A 86 11.13 14.45 -8.18
C LYS A 86 12.58 14.89 -8.39
N SER A 87 13.51 13.96 -8.55
CA SER A 87 14.95 14.22 -8.62
C SER A 87 15.59 13.98 -9.99
N ALA A 88 14.81 13.69 -11.04
CA ALA A 88 15.38 13.35 -12.35
C ALA A 88 15.36 14.56 -13.30
N GLU A 89 16.53 15.00 -13.75
CA GLU A 89 16.64 15.82 -14.97
C GLU A 89 15.90 15.08 -16.10
N VAL A 90 14.99 15.79 -16.77
CA VAL A 90 14.01 15.22 -17.70
C VAL A 90 14.71 14.51 -18.85
N GLY A 91 14.74 13.17 -18.83
CA GLY A 91 15.19 12.35 -19.95
C GLY A 91 15.25 10.86 -19.61
N ASP A 92 14.49 10.03 -20.35
CA ASP A 92 14.45 8.55 -20.51
C ASP A 92 14.74 7.60 -19.33
N SER A 93 15.01 8.14 -18.15
CA SER A 93 15.43 7.46 -16.93
C SER A 93 14.35 7.53 -15.84
N GLN A 94 13.34 8.37 -16.00
CA GLN A 94 12.28 8.58 -15.00
C GLN A 94 11.42 7.33 -14.80
N LYS A 95 10.97 6.70 -15.88
CA LYS A 95 10.18 5.46 -15.81
C LYS A 95 10.95 4.35 -15.10
N GLN A 96 12.26 4.26 -15.30
CA GLN A 96 13.11 3.29 -14.60
C GLN A 96 13.23 3.58 -13.10
N LEU A 97 13.28 4.86 -12.71
CA LEU A 97 13.28 5.26 -11.30
C LEU A 97 11.95 4.96 -10.62
N ILE A 98 10.82 5.18 -11.30
CA ILE A 98 9.49 4.77 -10.82
C ILE A 98 9.44 3.26 -10.60
N ILE A 99 9.86 2.49 -11.62
CA ILE A 99 9.90 1.02 -11.53
C ILE A 99 10.81 0.57 -10.37
N LYS A 100 11.95 1.23 -10.17
CA LYS A 100 12.83 0.94 -9.04
C LYS A 100 12.12 1.14 -7.70
N SER A 101 11.39 2.24 -7.52
CA SER A 101 10.63 2.48 -6.29
C SER A 101 9.48 1.48 -6.08
N LEU A 102 8.83 1.03 -7.16
CA LEU A 102 7.83 -0.04 -7.07
C LEU A 102 8.46 -1.35 -6.60
N ILE A 103 9.67 -1.67 -7.06
CA ILE A 103 10.42 -2.85 -6.59
C ILE A 103 10.78 -2.70 -5.10
N GLU A 104 11.23 -1.52 -4.66
CA GLU A 104 11.52 -1.25 -3.25
C GLU A 104 10.26 -1.40 -2.37
N LEU A 105 9.10 -0.95 -2.85
CA LEU A 105 7.82 -1.13 -2.16
C LEU A 105 7.46 -2.62 -2.04
N LYS A 106 7.65 -3.39 -3.11
CA LYS A 106 7.47 -4.84 -3.09
C LYS A 106 8.41 -5.53 -2.11
N ASP A 107 9.67 -5.12 -2.05
CA ASP A 107 10.64 -5.73 -1.15
C ASP A 107 10.24 -5.51 0.32
N LYS A 108 9.65 -4.36 0.67
CA LYS A 108 9.03 -4.14 1.99
C LYS A 108 7.89 -5.11 2.24
N ALA A 109 6.96 -5.25 1.29
CA ALA A 109 5.86 -6.21 1.41
C ALA A 109 6.33 -7.65 1.58
N ARG A 110 7.40 -8.05 0.89
CA ARG A 110 7.95 -9.41 1.04
C ARG A 110 8.62 -9.66 2.37
N LEU A 111 9.32 -8.66 2.92
CA LEU A 111 10.01 -8.83 4.18
C LEU A 111 9.02 -8.81 5.36
N GLY A 112 7.88 -8.14 5.20
CA GLY A 112 7.09 -7.67 6.33
C GLY A 112 7.91 -6.70 7.17
N ASP A 113 7.28 -5.79 7.91
CA ASP A 113 8.01 -5.00 8.90
C ASP A 113 8.61 -5.93 9.97
N ILE A 114 9.84 -6.42 9.74
CA ILE A 114 10.71 -6.94 10.78
C ILE A 114 11.27 -5.69 11.47
N GLU A 115 10.47 -5.15 12.39
CA GLU A 115 10.88 -4.09 13.33
C GLU A 115 12.19 -4.43 14.07
#